data_AF-A0A087U1B2-F1
#
_entry.id   AF-A0A087U1B2-F1
#
_cell.length_a   1.000
_cell.length_b   1.000
_cell.length_c   1.000
_cell.angle_alpha   90.00
_cell.angle_beta   90.00
_cell.angle_gamma   90.00
#
_symmetry.space_group_name_H-M   'P 1'
#
loop_
_entity.id
_entity.type
_entity.pdbx_description
1 polymer ?
#
loop_
_entity_poly.entity_id
_entity_poly.type
_entity_poly.pdbx_seq_one_letter_code
_entity_poly.pdbx_strand_id
1 'polypeptide(L)'
;MSFRHSVYDDENESQPKKCRACSDFKNWAKQQTMSDNQKNKTKSVNGAGIPEVKECPLDREELGRSTWAFLHTMAAYFPKKPSASQQNDMKHFLNLLSRFYPCKECADDLQVEISKN
;
A
#
# COMPACT_ATOMS: atom_id res chain seq x y z
N MET A 1 5.69 -1.27 23.74
CA MET A 1 6.20 -1.56 22.38
C MET A 1 6.99 -0.35 21.92
N SER A 2 8.31 -0.44 22.02
CA SER A 2 9.21 0.68 21.72
C SER A 2 9.70 0.54 20.28
N PHE A 3 9.10 1.30 19.36
CA PHE A 3 9.63 1.44 18.00
C PHE A 3 10.71 2.53 18.03
N ARG A 4 11.94 2.14 18.35
CA ARG A 4 13.09 3.02 18.11
C ARG A 4 13.36 3.05 16.60
N HIS A 5 13.03 4.21 16.03
CA HIS A 5 13.56 4.69 14.76
C HIS A 5 15.09 4.57 14.73
N SER A 6 15.63 4.02 13.63
CA SER A 6 16.97 4.40 13.16
C SER A 6 16.81 4.92 11.74
N VAL A 7 16.62 6.23 11.65
CA VAL A 7 16.95 7.02 10.46
C VAL A 7 18.08 7.93 10.90
N TYR A 8 19.27 7.36 11.05
CA TYR A 8 20.50 8.13 11.06
C TYR A 8 21.02 8.15 9.62
N ASP A 9 21.13 9.36 9.08
CA ASP A 9 21.98 9.67 7.94
C ASP A 9 23.43 9.59 8.47
N ASP A 10 24.09 8.46 8.26
CA ASP A 10 25.53 8.30 8.49
C ASP A 10 26.24 8.48 7.14
N GLU A 11 26.96 9.59 6.98
CA GLU A 11 27.91 9.76 5.90
C GLU A 11 29.03 8.73 6.11
N ASN A 12 28.98 7.63 5.34
CA ASN A 12 30.04 6.63 5.11
C ASN A 12 29.68 5.19 5.56
N GLU A 13 28.71 4.54 4.89
CA GLU A 13 28.85 3.11 4.56
C GLU A 13 27.87 2.69 3.43
N SER A 14 28.31 1.74 2.62
CA SER A 14 27.76 1.40 1.31
C SER A 14 26.32 0.84 1.33
N GLN A 15 25.47 1.45 0.49
CA GLN A 15 24.16 1.00 -0.03
C GLN A 15 22.91 1.28 0.85
N PRO A 16 22.06 2.27 0.49
CA PRO A 16 20.78 2.50 1.17
C PRO A 16 19.80 1.34 0.91
N LYS A 17 19.16 0.83 1.98
CA LYS A 17 18.11 -0.19 1.90
C LYS A 17 16.95 0.34 1.04
N LYS A 18 16.78 -0.22 -0.15
CA LYS A 18 15.79 0.22 -1.15
C LYS A 18 14.37 -0.20 -0.77
N CYS A 19 13.75 0.48 0.19
CA CYS A 19 12.30 0.50 0.32
C CYS A 19 11.75 1.36 -0.83
N ARG A 20 11.38 0.73 -1.96
CA ARG A 20 10.83 1.42 -3.14
C ARG A 20 9.37 1.03 -3.33
N ALA A 21 8.45 1.96 -3.07
CA ALA A 21 7.04 1.81 -3.43
C ALA A 21 6.80 1.72 -4.95
N CYS A 22 7.75 2.16 -5.79
CA CYS A 22 7.54 2.33 -7.24
C CYS A 22 8.42 1.44 -8.15
N SER A 23 9.09 0.40 -7.65
CA SER A 23 10.08 -0.36 -8.46
C SER A 23 9.56 -1.58 -9.22
N ASP A 24 8.37 -2.07 -8.90
CA ASP A 24 8.06 -3.47 -9.22
C ASP A 24 7.76 -3.71 -10.71
N PHE A 25 7.21 -2.74 -11.43
CA PHE A 25 6.92 -2.90 -12.85
C PHE A 25 8.18 -2.92 -13.74
N LYS A 26 9.18 -2.10 -13.42
CA LYS A 26 10.44 -2.07 -14.20
C LYS A 26 11.25 -3.35 -14.04
N ASN A 27 11.16 -4.00 -12.88
CA ASN A 27 11.87 -5.25 -12.62
C ASN A 27 11.16 -6.45 -13.27
N TRP A 28 9.83 -6.48 -13.26
CA TRP A 28 9.01 -7.47 -13.98
C TRP A 28 9.19 -7.38 -15.51
N ALA A 29 9.12 -6.18 -16.10
CA ALA A 29 9.25 -5.99 -17.55
C ALA A 29 10.66 -6.34 -18.06
N LYS A 30 11.69 -6.05 -17.25
CA LYS A 30 13.08 -6.35 -17.58
C LYS A 30 13.41 -7.84 -17.51
N GLN A 31 12.62 -8.62 -16.77
CA GLN A 31 12.76 -10.07 -16.70
C GLN A 31 12.17 -10.79 -17.94
N GLN A 32 11.27 -10.13 -18.70
CA GLN A 32 10.75 -10.68 -19.96
C GLN A 32 11.64 -10.37 -21.18
N THR A 33 12.43 -9.28 -21.15
CA THR A 33 13.32 -8.90 -22.26
C THR A 33 14.67 -9.64 -22.29
N MET A 34 14.92 -10.60 -21.40
CA MET A 34 16.16 -11.41 -21.37
C MET A 34 15.91 -12.93 -21.44
N SER A 35 14.76 -13.39 -21.93
CA SER A 35 14.47 -14.82 -22.10
C SER A 35 13.81 -15.19 -23.44
N ASP A 36 14.13 -14.47 -24.51
CA ASP A 36 13.88 -14.95 -25.87
C ASP A 36 14.97 -15.96 -26.29
N ASN A 37 14.99 -17.12 -25.64
CA ASN A 37 15.35 -18.39 -26.27
C ASN A 37 14.96 -19.59 -25.40
N GLN A 38 13.67 -19.84 -25.20
CA GLN A 38 13.21 -21.22 -24.97
C GLN A 38 11.73 -21.41 -25.29
N LYS A 39 11.48 -22.02 -26.45
CA LYS A 39 10.30 -22.86 -26.71
C LYS A 39 10.05 -23.74 -25.48
N ASN A 40 8.89 -23.59 -24.83
CA ASN A 40 8.21 -24.67 -24.12
C ASN A 40 6.72 -24.38 -23.92
N LYS A 41 5.94 -24.72 -24.96
CA LYS A 41 4.74 -25.56 -24.89
C LYS A 41 3.90 -25.42 -23.61
N THR A 42 3.06 -24.39 -23.55
CA THR A 42 1.87 -24.39 -22.69
C THR A 42 0.93 -25.51 -23.16
N LYS A 43 0.89 -26.61 -22.41
CA LYS A 43 -0.16 -27.62 -22.54
C LYS A 43 -1.50 -26.94 -22.23
N SER A 44 -2.37 -26.93 -23.24
CA SER A 44 -3.81 -26.75 -23.08
C SER A 44 -4.33 -27.79 -22.07
N VAL A 45 -4.80 -27.34 -20.91
CA VAL A 45 -5.73 -28.10 -20.11
C VAL A 45 -7.12 -27.64 -20.49
N ASN A 46 -7.85 -28.54 -21.13
CA ASN A 46 -9.24 -28.36 -21.51
C ASN A 46 -10.13 -28.39 -20.25
N GLY A 47 -10.93 -27.35 -20.09
CA GLY A 47 -12.32 -27.38 -19.63
C GLY A 47 -12.67 -28.00 -18.27
N ALA A 48 -12.83 -27.15 -17.26
CA ALA A 48 -13.88 -27.27 -16.24
C ALA A 48 -14.13 -25.89 -15.63
N GLY A 49 -15.35 -25.36 -15.82
CA GLY A 49 -15.95 -24.18 -15.17
C GLY A 49 -15.03 -23.02 -14.82
N ILE A 50 -15.10 -21.93 -15.56
CA ILE A 50 -14.81 -20.61 -14.98
C ILE A 50 -15.79 -20.48 -13.82
N PRO A 51 -15.38 -20.47 -12.53
CA PRO A 51 -16.28 -19.91 -11.55
C PRO A 51 -16.40 -18.46 -12.03
N GLU A 52 -17.61 -18.06 -12.40
CA GLU A 52 -17.97 -16.66 -12.47
C GLU A 52 -17.80 -16.15 -11.04
N VAL A 53 -16.55 -15.91 -10.64
CA VAL A 53 -16.23 -15.16 -9.44
C VAL A 53 -16.75 -13.79 -9.80
N LYS A 54 -17.99 -13.51 -9.42
CA LYS A 54 -18.34 -12.14 -9.07
C LYS A 54 -17.32 -11.83 -7.98
N GLU A 55 -16.21 -11.21 -8.37
CA GLU A 55 -15.15 -10.72 -7.51
C GLU A 55 -15.86 -9.75 -6.56
N CYS A 56 -16.38 -10.29 -5.46
CA CYS A 56 -17.01 -9.51 -4.42
C CYS A 56 -15.95 -8.54 -3.91
N PRO A 57 -16.31 -7.29 -3.60
CA PRO A 57 -15.39 -6.39 -2.93
C PRO A 57 -14.83 -7.02 -1.65
N LEU A 58 -13.67 -6.51 -1.21
CA LEU A 58 -12.98 -6.95 0.01
C LEU A 58 -13.95 -7.02 1.20
N ASP A 59 -13.80 -8.07 2.02
CA ASP A 59 -14.51 -8.14 3.29
C ASP A 59 -13.98 -7.09 4.29
N ARG A 60 -14.67 -6.94 5.44
CA ARG A 60 -14.34 -5.92 6.45
C ARG A 60 -12.91 -6.06 6.96
N GLU A 61 -12.42 -7.28 7.15
CA GLU A 61 -11.10 -7.52 7.73
C GLU A 61 -9.99 -7.26 6.70
N GLU A 62 -10.16 -7.73 5.47
CA GLU A 62 -9.22 -7.51 4.39
C GLU A 62 -9.16 -6.05 3.98
N LEU A 63 -10.31 -5.37 3.92
CA LEU A 63 -10.39 -3.93 3.73
C LEU A 63 -9.64 -3.18 4.85
N GLY A 64 -9.85 -3.59 6.10
CA GLY A 64 -9.15 -3.04 7.27
C GLY A 64 -7.63 -3.16 7.15
N ARG A 65 -7.12 -4.38 6.93
CA ARG A 65 -5.68 -4.64 6.78
C ARG A 65 -5.07 -3.85 5.63
N SER A 66 -5.74 -3.82 4.48
CA SER A 66 -5.27 -3.12 3.28
C SER A 66 -5.20 -1.60 3.50
N THR A 67 -6.23 -1.04 4.15
CA THR A 67 -6.27 0.39 4.49
C THR A 67 -5.16 0.74 5.47
N TRP A 68 -4.94 -0.10 6.48
CA TRP A 68 -3.89 0.14 7.48
C TRP A 68 -2.50 0.06 6.84
N ALA A 69 -2.25 -0.91 5.96
CA ALA A 69 -1.01 -1.01 5.20
C ALA A 69 -0.75 0.23 4.31
N PHE A 70 -1.79 0.74 3.65
CA PHE A 70 -1.73 1.97 2.90
C PHE A 70 -1.37 3.18 3.79
N LEU A 71 -2.08 3.35 4.91
CA LEU A 71 -1.84 4.46 5.84
C LEU A 71 -0.43 4.45 6.43
N HIS A 72 0.08 3.30 6.85
CA HIS A 72 1.43 3.18 7.39
C HIS A 72 2.51 3.44 6.34
N THR A 73 2.29 2.99 5.12
CA THR A 73 3.18 3.31 4.01
C THR A 73 3.17 4.81 3.75
N MET A 74 1.99 5.44 3.65
CA MET A 74 1.86 6.88 3.45
C MET A 74 2.55 7.67 4.58
N ALA A 75 2.40 7.25 5.84
CA ALA A 75 3.08 7.85 6.99
C ALA A 75 4.60 7.68 6.93
N ALA A 76 5.11 6.52 6.50
CA ALA A 76 6.54 6.27 6.36
C ALA A 76 7.20 7.16 5.30
N TYR A 77 6.45 7.55 4.27
CA TYR A 77 6.91 8.48 3.23
C TYR A 77 6.52 9.94 3.51
N PHE A 78 5.81 10.24 4.59
CA PHE A 78 5.46 11.62 4.94
C PHE A 78 6.74 12.40 5.32
N PRO A 79 6.92 13.65 4.87
CA PRO A 79 8.16 14.38 5.09
C PRO A 79 8.47 14.57 6.58
N LYS A 80 9.74 14.42 6.97
CA LYS A 80 10.20 14.73 8.35
C LYS A 80 9.91 16.19 8.76
N LYS A 81 9.92 17.11 7.79
CA LYS A 81 9.63 18.55 7.97
C LYS A 81 8.54 18.97 6.99
N PRO A 82 7.26 18.69 7.28
CA PRO A 82 6.16 19.00 6.38
C PRO A 82 5.80 20.50 6.44
N SER A 83 5.42 21.08 5.32
CA SER A 83 4.87 22.43 5.27
C SER A 83 3.50 22.50 5.98
N ALA A 84 3.05 23.71 6.34
CA ALA A 84 1.73 23.90 6.93
C ALA A 84 0.59 23.38 6.00
N SER A 85 0.74 23.56 4.68
CA SER A 85 -0.20 23.00 3.71
C SER A 85 -0.20 21.48 3.77
N GLN A 86 0.97 20.83 3.71
CA GLN A 86 1.06 19.37 3.76
C GLN A 86 0.46 18.77 5.03
N GLN A 87 0.61 19.45 6.17
CA GLN A 87 -0.03 19.04 7.42
C GLN A 87 -1.55 19.17 7.35
N ASN A 88 -2.06 20.29 6.83
CA ASN A 88 -3.49 20.50 6.65
C ASN A 88 -4.10 19.52 5.64
N ASP A 89 -3.41 19.26 4.53
CA ASP A 89 -3.83 18.32 3.50
C ASP A 89 -3.90 16.90 4.06
N MET A 90 -2.93 16.50 4.89
CA MET A 90 -2.95 15.19 5.56
C MET A 90 -4.11 15.07 6.55
N LYS A 91 -4.37 16.11 7.35
CA LYS A 91 -5.55 16.14 8.24
C LYS A 91 -6.83 16.04 7.42
N HIS A 92 -6.92 16.77 6.32
CA HIS A 92 -8.10 16.75 5.44
C HIS A 92 -8.28 15.37 4.82
N PHE A 93 -7.20 14.74 4.34
CA PHE A 93 -7.22 13.38 3.81
C PHE A 93 -7.79 12.38 4.82
N LEU A 94 -7.32 12.38 6.07
CA LEU A 94 -7.83 11.46 7.10
C LEU A 94 -9.31 11.70 7.40
N ASN A 95 -9.76 12.96 7.41
CA ASN A 95 -11.18 13.31 7.56
C ASN A 95 -12.04 12.83 6.37
N LEU A 96 -11.52 12.88 5.15
CA LEU A 96 -12.21 12.36 3.97
C LEU A 96 -12.24 10.83 3.99
N LEU A 97 -11.12 10.20 4.33
CA LEU A 97 -11.02 8.75 4.45
C LEU A 97 -12.08 8.20 5.41
N SER A 98 -12.25 8.84 6.57
CA SER A 98 -13.23 8.40 7.56
C SER A 98 -14.68 8.55 7.09
N ARG A 99 -15.00 9.57 6.28
CA ARG A 99 -16.35 9.77 5.71
C ARG A 99 -16.68 8.79 4.59
N PHE A 100 -15.69 8.40 3.79
CA PHE A 100 -15.88 7.52 2.62
C PHE A 100 -15.48 6.06 2.90
N TYR A 101 -15.19 5.71 4.14
CA TYR A 101 -14.80 4.35 4.49
C TYR A 101 -15.99 3.38 4.28
N PRO A 102 -15.87 2.30 3.46
CA PRO A 102 -17.00 1.45 3.06
C PRO A 102 -17.71 0.66 4.18
N CYS A 103 -17.20 0.68 5.41
CA CYS A 103 -17.80 0.09 6.58
C CYS A 103 -18.40 1.19 7.48
N LYS A 104 -19.73 1.26 7.60
CA LYS A 104 -20.41 2.36 8.32
C LYS A 104 -20.00 2.48 9.78
N GLU A 105 -20.09 1.41 10.55
CA GLU A 105 -19.70 1.38 11.97
C GLU A 105 -18.21 1.75 12.14
N CYS A 106 -17.33 1.21 11.29
CA CYS A 106 -15.91 1.53 11.29
C CYS A 106 -15.65 3.02 10.94
N ALA A 107 -16.43 3.58 10.00
CA ALA A 107 -16.36 4.98 9.58
C ALA A 107 -16.77 5.92 10.70
N ASP A 108 -17.87 5.59 11.40
CA ASP A 108 -18.38 6.36 12.55
C ASP A 108 -17.34 6.36 13.69
N ASP A 109 -16.78 5.19 14.02
CA ASP A 109 -15.73 5.05 15.03
C ASP A 109 -14.48 5.85 14.66
N LEU A 110 -14.02 5.76 13.41
CA LEU A 110 -12.85 6.49 12.94
C LEU A 110 -13.06 8.01 12.97
N GLN A 111 -14.26 8.51 12.66
CA GLN A 111 -14.59 9.93 12.77
C GLN A 111 -14.53 10.42 14.22
N VAL A 112 -15.07 9.63 15.16
CA VAL A 112 -15.00 9.93 16.58
C VAL A 112 -13.54 10.01 17.04
N GLU A 113 -12.70 9.04 16.67
CA GLU A 113 -11.29 9.03 17.05
C GLU A 113 -10.48 10.18 16.43
N ILE A 114 -10.76 10.56 15.18
CA ILE A 114 -10.12 11.72 14.55
C ILE A 114 -10.54 13.02 15.23
N SER A 115 -11.79 13.15 15.69
CA SER A 115 -12.28 14.38 16.32
C SER A 115 -11.73 14.65 17.73
N LYS A 116 -11.23 13.61 18.40
CA LYS A 116 -10.69 13.70 19.76
C LYS A 116 -9.24 14.22 19.81
N ASN A 117 -8.53 14.23 18.68
CA ASN A 117 -7.09 14.51 18.57
C ASN A 117 -6.79 15.71 17.66
#